data_AF-A0A0M2V419-F1
#
_entry.id   AF-A0A0M2V419-F1
#
_cell.length_a   1.000
_cell.length_b   1.000
_cell.length_c   1.000
_cell.angle_alpha   90.00
_cell.angle_beta   90.00
_cell.angle_gamma   90.00
#
_symmetry.space_group_name_H-M   'P 1'
#
loop_
_entity.id
_entity.type
_entity.pdbx_description
1 polymer ?
#
loop_
_entity_poly.entity_id
_entity_poly.type
_entity_poly.pdbx_seq_one_letter_code
_entity_poly.pdbx_strand_id
1 'polypeptide(L)'
;MLPLQELNIYIKQCGLPTGLVELIKIRVSQLNGCAYCLQLHTKEAREQGESEQRIYLLSAWREVSFYTEHEQAALEWAEVLTFISENNVTDQLFKRMRQLFQEKELADLSALIGLINSWNRFAISFKYLYP
;
A
#
# COMPACT_ATOMS: atom_id res chain seq x y z
N MET A 1 -0.42 -18.35 9.27
CA MET A 1 0.02 -17.33 8.29
C MET A 1 0.09 -17.83 6.84
N LEU A 2 0.08 -19.14 6.57
CA LEU A 2 0.15 -19.69 5.20
C LEU A 2 -0.77 -18.96 4.18
N PRO A 3 -2.05 -18.64 4.49
CA PRO A 3 -2.91 -17.93 3.52
C PRO A 3 -2.42 -16.52 3.17
N LEU A 4 -1.86 -15.77 4.13
CA LEU A 4 -1.29 -14.45 3.86
C LEU A 4 0.03 -14.54 3.08
N GLN A 5 0.78 -15.62 3.26
CA GLN A 5 2.00 -15.87 2.49
C GLN A 5 1.67 -16.21 1.04
N GLU A 6 0.65 -17.03 0.80
CA GLU A 6 0.15 -17.34 -0.55
C GLU A 6 -0.35 -16.09 -1.26
N LEU A 7 -1.15 -15.25 -0.58
CA LEU A 7 -1.58 -13.98 -1.15
C LEU A 7 -0.39 -13.05 -1.44
N ASN A 8 0.61 -13.01 -0.56
CA ASN A 8 1.83 -12.24 -0.81
C ASN A 8 2.62 -12.75 -2.03
N ILE A 9 2.68 -14.06 -2.25
CA ILE A 9 3.28 -14.66 -3.46
C ILE A 9 2.49 -14.23 -4.70
N TYR A 10 1.16 -14.30 -4.65
CA TYR A 10 0.30 -13.84 -5.74
C TYR A 10 0.55 -12.36 -6.07
N ILE A 11 0.57 -11.48 -5.07
CA ILE A 11 0.83 -10.03 -5.27
C ILE A 11 2.19 -9.82 -5.96
N LYS A 12 3.23 -10.56 -5.59
CA LYS A 12 4.54 -10.46 -6.25
C LYS A 12 4.53 -10.84 -7.73
N GLN A 13 3.51 -11.56 -8.20
CA GLN A 13 3.39 -12.09 -9.55
C GLN A 13 2.22 -11.48 -10.34
N CYS A 14 1.35 -10.68 -9.69
CA CYS A 14 0.09 -10.23 -10.27
C CYS A 14 0.24 -9.15 -11.37
N GLY A 15 1.42 -8.54 -11.50
CA GLY A 15 1.75 -7.56 -12.52
C GLY A 15 1.80 -6.11 -12.02
N LEU A 16 1.47 -5.84 -10.76
CA LEU A 16 1.65 -4.51 -10.16
C LEU A 16 3.14 -4.12 -10.13
N PRO A 17 3.50 -2.87 -10.46
CA PRO A 17 4.88 -2.41 -10.37
C PRO A 17 5.43 -2.57 -8.95
N THR A 18 6.61 -3.17 -8.80
CA THR A 18 7.17 -3.49 -7.48
C THR A 18 7.36 -2.25 -6.60
N GLY A 19 7.80 -1.13 -7.19
CA GLY A 19 7.89 0.14 -6.48
C GLY A 19 6.54 0.63 -5.95
N LEU A 20 5.46 0.53 -6.74
CA LEU A 20 4.11 0.87 -6.29
C LEU A 20 3.67 -0.04 -5.14
N VAL A 21 3.96 -1.34 -5.22
CA VAL A 21 3.62 -2.31 -4.17
C VAL A 21 4.22 -1.89 -2.83
N GLU A 22 5.51 -1.51 -2.80
CA GLU A 22 6.16 -1.11 -1.56
C GLU A 22 5.68 0.25 -1.04
N LEU A 23 5.41 1.23 -1.91
CA LEU A 23 4.82 2.51 -1.49
C LEU A 23 3.45 2.30 -0.81
N ILE A 24 2.59 1.45 -1.37
CA ILE A 24 1.29 1.16 -0.78
C ILE A 24 1.46 0.48 0.58
N LYS A 25 2.37 -0.50 0.69
CA LYS A 25 2.62 -1.17 1.97
C LYS A 25 3.15 -0.21 3.04
N ILE A 26 4.07 0.68 2.68
CA ILE A 26 4.61 1.70 3.58
C ILE A 26 3.47 2.63 4.00
N ARG A 27 2.70 3.19 3.04
CA ARG A 27 1.65 4.16 3.35
C ARG A 27 0.57 3.57 4.27
N VAL A 28 0.07 2.38 3.97
CA VAL A 28 -0.91 1.71 4.83
C VAL A 28 -0.34 1.43 6.22
N SER A 29 0.93 1.03 6.30
CA SER A 29 1.60 0.79 7.59
C SER A 29 1.83 2.07 8.40
N GLN A 30 2.03 3.23 7.75
CA GLN A 30 2.09 4.53 8.41
C GLN A 30 0.74 4.85 9.07
N LEU A 31 -0.36 4.68 8.33
CA LEU A 31 -1.71 4.96 8.81
C LEU A 31 -2.11 4.05 9.98
N ASN A 32 -1.73 2.77 9.92
CA ASN A 32 -2.00 1.80 10.98
C ASN A 32 -1.00 1.85 12.15
N GLY A 33 0.08 2.65 12.06
CA GLY A 33 1.11 2.73 13.11
C GLY A 33 1.93 1.45 13.31
N CYS A 34 2.15 0.67 12.25
CA CYS A 34 2.85 -0.62 12.35
C CYS A 34 4.37 -0.47 12.15
N ALA A 35 5.13 -0.28 13.24
CA ALA A 35 6.58 -0.11 13.19
C ALA A 35 7.32 -1.27 12.52
N TYR A 36 6.93 -2.51 12.80
CA TYR A 36 7.51 -3.70 12.17
C TYR A 36 7.39 -3.68 10.65
N CYS A 37 6.17 -3.41 10.14
CA CYS A 37 5.92 -3.37 8.70
C CYS A 37 6.58 -2.15 8.03
N LEU A 38 6.65 -1.00 8.71
CA LEU A 38 7.37 0.16 8.20
C LEU A 38 8.86 -0.14 8.01
N GLN A 39 9.50 -0.76 8.99
CA GLN A 39 10.90 -1.14 8.89
C GLN A 39 11.14 -2.13 7.74
N LEU A 40 10.30 -3.17 7.64
CA LEU A 40 10.40 -4.16 6.58
C LEU A 40 10.24 -3.55 5.19
N HIS A 41 9.15 -2.82 4.94
CA HIS A 41 8.82 -2.37 3.59
C HIS A 41 9.63 -1.15 3.15
N THR A 42 10.11 -0.30 4.07
CA THR A 42 11.08 0.73 3.70
C THR A 42 12.45 0.15 3.35
N LYS A 43 12.85 -0.97 3.97
CA LYS A 43 14.04 -1.71 3.55
C LYS A 43 13.85 -2.33 2.17
N GLU A 44 12.75 -3.04 1.94
CA GLU A 44 12.44 -3.65 0.64
C GLU A 44 12.34 -2.60 -0.49
N ALA A 45 11.73 -1.44 -0.21
CA ALA A 45 11.66 -0.33 -1.17
C ALA A 45 13.05 0.18 -1.59
N ARG A 46 13.97 0.36 -0.63
CA ARG A 46 15.36 0.76 -0.90
C ARG A 46 16.10 -0.28 -1.72
N GLU A 47 15.93 -1.56 -1.40
CA GLU A 47 16.53 -2.66 -2.17
C GLU A 47 16.04 -2.69 -3.63
N GLN A 48 14.86 -2.13 -3.89
CA GLN A 48 14.28 -1.99 -5.23
C GLN A 48 14.57 -0.63 -5.91
N GLY A 49 15.38 0.23 -5.28
CA GLY A 49 15.81 1.51 -5.85
C GLY A 49 14.88 2.69 -5.61
N GLU A 50 13.92 2.57 -4.69
CA GLU A 50 13.10 3.72 -4.27
C GLU A 50 13.98 4.75 -3.53
N SER A 51 13.67 6.04 -3.71
CA SER A 51 14.47 7.13 -3.15
C SER A 51 14.07 7.46 -1.71
N GLU A 52 15.03 7.88 -0.88
CA GLU A 52 14.74 8.37 0.48
C GLU A 52 13.74 9.54 0.47
N GLN A 53 13.87 10.45 -0.50
CA GLN A 53 12.95 11.58 -0.67
C GLN A 53 11.50 11.10 -0.80
N ARG A 54 11.26 10.11 -1.67
CA ARG A 54 9.93 9.53 -1.89
C ARG A 54 9.47 8.66 -0.72
N ILE A 55 10.35 8.03 0.04
CA ILE A 55 9.94 7.30 1.26
C ILE A 55 9.51 8.28 2.35
N TYR A 56 10.30 9.32 2.62
CA TYR A 56 10.03 10.26 3.70
C TYR A 56 8.82 11.16 3.45
N LEU A 57 8.61 11.60 2.21
CA LEU A 57 7.50 12.47 1.85
C LEU A 57 6.20 11.70 1.55
N LEU A 58 6.20 10.37 1.66
CA LEU A 58 5.03 9.54 1.39
C LEU A 58 3.85 9.86 2.32
N SER A 59 4.11 10.28 3.56
CA SER A 59 3.05 10.69 4.48
C SER A 59 2.37 12.02 4.10
N ALA A 60 3.03 12.81 3.24
CA ALA A 60 2.61 14.10 2.74
C ALA A 60 2.51 14.11 1.19
N TRP A 61 2.20 12.96 0.58
CA TRP A 61 2.32 12.75 -0.86
C TRP A 61 1.48 13.71 -1.73
N ARG A 62 0.41 14.30 -1.17
CA ARG A 62 -0.44 15.29 -1.86
C ARG A 62 0.24 16.65 -2.07
N GLU A 63 1.26 16.96 -1.28
CA GLU A 63 1.95 18.25 -1.28
C GLU A 63 3.22 18.25 -2.17
N VAL A 64 3.43 17.18 -2.95
CA VAL A 64 4.63 17.00 -3.78
C VAL A 64 4.29 16.52 -5.19
N SER A 65 5.13 16.84 -6.17
CA SER A 65 4.83 16.64 -7.59
C SER A 65 5.50 15.42 -8.24
N PHE A 66 6.33 14.67 -7.50
CA PHE A 66 7.14 13.58 -8.07
C PHE A 66 6.48 12.19 -7.96
N TYR A 67 5.26 12.08 -7.42
CA TYR A 67 4.44 10.88 -7.59
C TYR A 67 3.59 11.03 -8.85
N THR A 68 3.56 9.99 -9.66
CA THR A 68 2.75 9.98 -10.89
C THR A 68 1.25 10.01 -10.56
N GLU A 69 0.41 10.39 -11.51
CA GLU A 69 -1.06 10.34 -11.34
C GLU A 69 -1.54 8.94 -10.93
N HIS A 70 -0.92 7.90 -11.49
CA HIS A 70 -1.23 6.51 -11.18
C HIS A 70 -0.87 6.15 -9.73
N GLU A 71 0.30 6.57 -9.25
CA GLU A 71 0.71 6.39 -7.86
C GLU A 71 -0.19 7.17 -6.89
N GLN A 72 -0.49 8.44 -7.21
CA GLN A 72 -1.37 9.28 -6.40
C GLN A 72 -2.77 8.67 -6.26
N ALA A 73 -3.36 8.16 -7.35
CA ALA A 73 -4.64 7.49 -7.32
C ALA A 73 -4.60 6.20 -6.47
N ALA A 74 -3.52 5.41 -6.58
CA ALA A 74 -3.34 4.23 -5.73
C ALA A 74 -3.18 4.57 -4.25
N LEU A 75 -2.45 5.65 -3.92
CA LEU A 75 -2.27 6.12 -2.55
C LEU A 75 -3.58 6.62 -1.94
N GLU A 76 -4.38 7.37 -2.71
CA GLU A 76 -5.72 7.79 -2.30
C GLU A 76 -6.64 6.58 -2.06
N TRP A 77 -6.61 5.61 -2.98
CA TRP A 77 -7.36 4.36 -2.84
C TRP A 77 -6.95 3.57 -1.59
N ALA A 78 -5.64 3.47 -1.32
CA ALA A 78 -5.11 2.82 -0.13
C ALA A 78 -5.54 3.49 1.17
N GLU A 79 -5.55 4.82 1.22
CA GLU A 79 -6.05 5.57 2.38
C GLU A 79 -7.54 5.34 2.62
N VAL A 80 -8.36 5.41 1.57
CA VAL A 80 -9.81 5.17 1.66
C VAL A 80 -10.10 3.75 2.14
N LEU A 81 -9.46 2.73 1.55
CA LEU A 81 -9.67 1.34 1.92
C LEU A 81 -9.09 0.97 3.30
N THR A 82 -8.05 1.66 3.77
CA THR A 82 -7.50 1.43 5.12
C THR A 82 -8.48 1.88 6.20
N PHE A 83 -9.16 3.00 5.99
CA PHE A 83 -10.21 3.52 6.88
C PHE A 83 -11.61 3.27 6.34
N ILE A 84 -11.86 2.13 5.70
CA ILE A 84 -13.13 1.84 5.01
C ILE A 84 -14.38 1.86 5.93
N SER A 85 -14.20 1.74 7.24
CA SER A 85 -15.29 1.89 8.22
C SER A 85 -15.70 3.34 8.46
N GLU A 86 -14.81 4.29 8.14
CA GLU A 86 -14.99 5.74 8.35
C GLU A 86 -15.16 6.46 7.01
N ASN A 87 -14.58 5.93 5.94
CA ASN A 87 -14.60 6.49 4.60
C ASN A 87 -15.51 5.68 3.67
N ASN A 88 -16.05 6.34 2.65
CA ASN A 88 -16.79 5.70 1.58
C ASN A 88 -16.00 5.75 0.28
N VAL A 89 -16.06 4.66 -0.50
CA VAL A 89 -15.64 4.68 -1.90
C VAL A 89 -16.72 5.42 -2.70
N THR A 90 -16.48 6.69 -3.01
CA THR A 90 -17.43 7.48 -3.80
C THR A 90 -17.45 7.02 -5.26
N ASP A 91 -18.59 7.21 -5.94
CA ASP A 91 -18.69 6.93 -7.38
C ASP A 91 -17.65 7.70 -8.20
N GLN A 92 -17.32 8.92 -7.78
CA GLN A 92 -16.31 9.75 -8.42
C GLN A 92 -14.92 9.12 -8.31
N LEU A 93 -14.53 8.70 -7.11
CA LEU A 93 -13.26 8.01 -6.89
C LEU A 93 -13.21 6.71 -7.68
N PHE A 94 -14.25 5.88 -7.61
CA PHE A 94 -14.31 4.62 -8.34
C PHE A 94 -14.19 4.84 -9.86
N LYS A 95 -14.92 5.80 -10.43
CA LYS A 95 -14.81 6.14 -11.86
C LYS A 95 -13.39 6.58 -12.24
N ARG A 96 -12.75 7.43 -11.43
CA ARG A 96 -11.35 7.83 -11.64
C ARG A 96 -10.40 6.63 -11.59
N MET A 97 -10.58 5.72 -10.62
CA MET A 97 -9.77 4.50 -10.54
C MET A 97 -9.95 3.61 -11.78
N ARG A 98 -11.18 3.45 -12.29
CA ARG A 98 -11.45 2.67 -13.51
C ARG A 98 -10.89 3.30 -14.79
N GLN A 99 -10.60 4.60 -14.79
CA GLN A 99 -9.90 5.27 -15.90
C GLN A 99 -8.39 5.00 -15.89
N LEU A 100 -7.80 4.81 -14.70
CA LEU A 100 -6.36 4.66 -14.52
C LEU A 100 -5.89 3.21 -14.36
N PHE A 101 -6.78 2.31 -13.92
CA PHE A 101 -6.47 0.90 -13.65
C PHE A 101 -7.44 0.00 -14.42
N GLN A 102 -6.93 -1.08 -15.01
CA GLN A 102 -7.78 -2.16 -15.49
C GLN A 102 -8.47 -2.87 -14.33
N GLU A 103 -9.51 -3.65 -14.64
CA GLU A 103 -10.34 -4.28 -13.59
C GLU A 103 -9.51 -5.21 -12.71
N LYS A 104 -8.67 -6.03 -13.36
CA LYS A 104 -7.73 -6.92 -12.68
C LYS A 104 -6.74 -6.15 -11.82
N GLU A 105 -6.12 -5.09 -12.36
CA GLU A 105 -5.13 -4.29 -11.64
C GLU A 105 -5.74 -3.60 -10.40
N LEU A 106 -6.96 -3.09 -10.49
CA LEU A 106 -7.66 -2.49 -9.36
C LEU A 106 -8.03 -3.54 -8.30
N ALA A 107 -8.42 -4.74 -8.72
CA ALA A 107 -8.66 -5.86 -7.81
C ALA A 107 -7.35 -6.29 -7.10
N ASP A 108 -6.25 -6.38 -7.84
CA ASP A 108 -4.92 -6.71 -7.30
C ASP A 108 -4.42 -5.65 -6.31
N LEU A 109 -4.60 -4.37 -6.64
CA LEU A 109 -4.28 -3.25 -5.74
C LEU A 109 -5.11 -3.33 -4.45
N SER A 110 -6.40 -3.62 -4.56
CA SER A 110 -7.30 -3.76 -3.42
C SER A 110 -6.92 -4.98 -2.55
N ALA A 111 -6.52 -6.09 -3.19
CA ALA A 111 -6.02 -7.27 -2.51
C ALA A 111 -4.69 -7.00 -1.79
N LEU A 112 -3.78 -6.24 -2.39
CA LEU A 112 -2.55 -5.76 -1.75
C LEU A 112 -2.87 -4.93 -0.50
N ILE A 113 -3.80 -3.99 -0.60
CA ILE A 113 -4.20 -3.13 0.53
C ILE A 113 -4.80 -3.96 1.66
N GLY A 114 -5.67 -4.94 1.34
CA GLY A 114 -6.21 -5.88 2.32
C GLY A 114 -5.14 -6.78 2.96
N LEU A 115 -4.17 -7.24 2.16
CA LEU A 115 -3.03 -8.02 2.62
C LEU A 115 -2.20 -7.26 3.65
N ILE A 116 -1.77 -6.02 3.34
CA ILE A 116 -0.95 -5.23 4.28
C ILE A 116 -1.75 -4.80 5.51
N ASN A 117 -3.04 -4.47 5.36
CA ASN A 117 -3.93 -4.23 6.50
C ASN A 117 -4.02 -5.44 7.44
N SER A 118 -4.03 -6.65 6.89
CA SER A 118 -4.02 -7.89 7.67
C SER A 118 -2.67 -8.06 8.39
N TRP A 119 -1.55 -7.88 7.69
CA TRP A 119 -0.21 -7.94 8.29
C TRP A 119 -0.02 -6.94 9.42
N ASN A 120 -0.47 -5.69 9.25
CA ASN A 120 -0.39 -4.67 10.30
C ASN A 120 -1.16 -5.11 11.56
N ARG A 121 -2.36 -5.67 11.40
CA ARG A 121 -3.17 -6.19 12.52
C ARG A 121 -2.41 -7.30 13.26
N PHE A 122 -1.83 -8.26 12.55
CA PHE A 122 -1.04 -9.32 13.17
C PHE A 122 0.20 -8.77 13.89
N ALA A 123 1.02 -7.97 13.20
CA ALA A 123 2.24 -7.44 13.78
C ALA A 123 1.99 -6.59 15.03
N ILE A 124 0.95 -5.73 15.03
CA ILE A 124 0.61 -4.88 16.17
C ILE A 124 0.05 -5.69 17.33
N SER A 125 -0.95 -6.56 17.07
CA SER A 125 -1.65 -7.30 18.13
C SER A 125 -0.76 -8.34 18.81
N PHE A 126 0.14 -8.97 18.05
CA PHE A 126 1.09 -9.95 18.57
C PHE A 126 2.45 -9.35 18.94
N LYS A 127 2.56 -8.01 18.96
CA LYS A 127 3.76 -7.28 19.40
C LYS A 127 5.03 -7.74 18.69
N TYR A 128 4.97 -7.89 17.37
CA TYR A 128 6.16 -8.22 16.59
C TYR A 128 7.19 -7.12 16.78
N LEU A 129 8.31 -7.49 17.39
CA LEU A 129 9.46 -6.62 17.56
C LEU A 129 10.35 -6.79 16.34
N TYR A 130 10.76 -5.68 15.76
CA TYR A 130 11.89 -5.66 14.85
C TYR A 130 13.11 -5.20 15.67
N PRO A 131 14.21 -5.96 15.70
CA PRO A 131 15.41 -5.62 16.47
C PRO A 131 16.11 -4.36 15.95
#